data_AF-R9J3B7-F1
#
_entry.id   AF-R9J3B7-F1
#
_cell.length_a   1.000
_cell.length_b   1.000
_cell.length_c   1.000
_cell.angle_alpha   90.00
_cell.angle_beta   90.00
_cell.angle_gamma   90.00
#
_symmetry.space_group_name_H-M   'P 1'
#
loop_
_entity.id
_entity.type
_entity.pdbx_description
1 polymer ?
#
loop_
_entity_poly.entity_id
_entity_poly.type
_entity_poly.pdbx_seq_one_letter_code
_entity_poly.pdbx_strand_id
1 'polypeptide(L)'
;MENTEGIGYVHETYRKMNREDVQEQLKDDKFYNYFYNLLENASNYCKFSNAKLVKSIDEEWVREIEEAMPSLHYVIVHPRKFIEEEREVVNVAMARNITTESIRHLLQHSNLIDEYREDGTVIPSRILNVYKEESINIYENRFICTLMAELQYFVNKRFNVIFEASKDEVGTFFEMESRVDNYTEVIEYNLSVKIQEKQTDVNNEEENNNIFARIIKIHQQVNMLAATEFIGMMKRYPAVAHPIVKTNVIGKNKDYKACHKLWNFIHSYHRVGYKVNIVKQEPTISRQFERDIYNTVIRDYAILHNNMKFANDINIDHPQKEREMDVKQIRQMLEEMVLKTSLSDAALKKLVMKELTDLQMKRKAELAELERINRQKRKEIRRNQIQQGEGELTLEDVDNEKNIVMPGEEDKRGKAKAKRQSLRQRRQERAAKRKMGGK
;
A
#
# COMPACT_ATOMS: atom_id res chain seq x y z
N MET A 1 17.88 3.81 -21.83
CA MET A 1 18.03 2.51 -22.51
C MET A 1 16.68 1.86 -22.36
N GLU A 2 15.89 1.85 -23.43
CA GLU A 2 14.55 1.28 -23.42
C GLU A 2 14.61 -0.15 -22.87
N ASN A 3 13.58 -0.58 -22.16
CA ASN A 3 13.37 -1.95 -21.73
C ASN A 3 13.03 -2.88 -22.94
N THR A 4 13.75 -2.71 -24.06
CA THR A 4 13.54 -3.40 -25.34
C THR A 4 13.95 -4.87 -25.27
N GLU A 5 14.87 -5.24 -24.37
CA GLU A 5 15.25 -6.64 -24.14
C GLU A 5 14.07 -7.44 -23.58
N GLY A 6 13.39 -6.95 -22.53
CA GLY A 6 12.25 -7.63 -21.88
C GLY A 6 11.03 -7.81 -22.79
N ILE A 7 10.66 -6.77 -23.55
CA ILE A 7 9.50 -6.80 -24.47
C ILE A 7 9.76 -7.76 -25.64
N GLY A 8 11.01 -7.81 -26.13
CA GLY A 8 11.43 -8.75 -27.16
C GLY A 8 11.21 -10.21 -26.76
N TYR A 9 11.57 -10.58 -25.53
CA TYR A 9 11.38 -11.94 -25.03
C TYR A 9 9.90 -12.32 -24.89
N VAL A 10 9.05 -11.42 -24.39
CA VAL A 10 7.61 -11.70 -24.25
C VAL A 10 6.95 -11.91 -25.62
N HIS A 11 7.27 -11.07 -26.60
CA HIS A 11 6.76 -11.23 -27.97
C HIS A 11 7.26 -12.51 -28.64
N GLU A 12 8.52 -12.87 -28.41
CA GLU A 12 9.08 -14.13 -28.90
C GLU A 12 8.39 -15.34 -28.27
N THR A 13 8.16 -15.32 -26.96
CA THR A 13 7.41 -16.38 -26.26
C THR A 13 5.97 -16.47 -26.74
N TYR A 14 5.28 -15.35 -26.95
CA TYR A 14 3.95 -15.31 -27.52
C TYR A 14 3.91 -15.96 -28.91
N ARG A 15 4.87 -15.62 -29.80
CA ARG A 15 5.00 -16.27 -31.12
C ARG A 15 5.32 -17.76 -31.00
N LYS A 16 6.12 -18.17 -30.03
CA LYS A 16 6.43 -19.60 -29.79
C LYS A 16 5.22 -20.39 -29.28
N MET A 17 4.36 -19.77 -28.46
CA MET A 17 3.12 -20.39 -28.00
C MET A 17 2.07 -20.49 -29.12
N ASN A 18 2.03 -19.48 -29.99
CA ASN A 18 1.09 -19.39 -31.10
C ASN A 18 1.73 -19.72 -32.46
N ARG A 19 2.62 -20.71 -32.51
CA ARG A 19 3.19 -21.13 -33.79
C ARG A 19 2.12 -21.74 -34.69
N GLU A 20 2.28 -21.49 -36.00
CA GLU A 20 1.32 -21.92 -37.01
C GLU A 20 1.22 -23.45 -37.12
N ASP A 21 2.32 -24.18 -36.91
CA ASP A 21 2.37 -25.65 -36.92
C ASP A 21 1.47 -26.28 -35.84
N VAL A 22 1.51 -25.74 -34.61
CA VAL A 22 0.65 -26.17 -33.51
C VAL A 22 -0.80 -25.81 -33.80
N GLN A 23 -1.07 -24.63 -34.35
CA GLN A 23 -2.43 -24.22 -34.71
C GLN A 23 -3.01 -25.08 -35.85
N GLU A 24 -2.20 -25.53 -36.81
CA GLU A 24 -2.63 -26.44 -37.86
C GLU A 24 -2.98 -27.82 -37.30
N GLN A 25 -2.14 -28.37 -36.42
CA GLN A 25 -2.44 -29.66 -35.78
C GLN A 25 -3.70 -29.61 -34.90
N LEU A 26 -3.95 -28.48 -34.22
CA LEU A 26 -5.15 -28.28 -33.42
C LEU A 26 -6.43 -28.18 -34.26
N LYS A 27 -6.35 -27.67 -35.50
CA LYS A 27 -7.51 -27.63 -36.41
C LYS A 27 -8.00 -29.02 -36.81
N ASP A 28 -7.11 -30.01 -36.81
CA ASP A 28 -7.50 -31.40 -37.13
C ASP A 28 -8.05 -32.14 -35.90
N ASP A 29 -7.89 -31.57 -34.70
CA ASP A 29 -8.35 -32.19 -33.46
C ASP A 29 -9.86 -32.03 -33.25
N LYS A 30 -10.54 -33.17 -33.06
CA LYS A 30 -12.01 -33.21 -32.91
C LYS A 30 -12.48 -32.56 -31.61
N PHE A 31 -11.72 -32.71 -30.53
CA PHE A 31 -12.09 -32.16 -29.23
C PHE A 31 -11.91 -30.65 -29.22
N TYR A 32 -10.78 -30.16 -29.72
CA TYR A 32 -10.50 -28.74 -29.89
C TYR A 32 -11.61 -28.05 -30.69
N ASN A 33 -11.96 -28.56 -31.87
CA ASN A 33 -13.01 -27.97 -32.69
C ASN A 33 -14.38 -27.99 -32.00
N TYR A 34 -14.71 -29.08 -31.31
CA TYR A 34 -15.96 -29.18 -30.56
C TYR A 34 -16.05 -28.13 -29.45
N PHE A 35 -14.99 -28.03 -28.62
CA PHE A 35 -14.97 -27.11 -27.49
C PHE A 35 -14.85 -25.65 -27.94
N TYR A 36 -14.07 -25.38 -28.98
CA TYR A 36 -13.96 -24.05 -29.58
C TYR A 36 -15.33 -23.56 -30.10
N ASN A 37 -16.07 -24.43 -30.80
CA ASN A 37 -17.43 -24.09 -31.25
C ASN A 37 -18.38 -23.87 -30.07
N LEU A 38 -18.24 -24.61 -28.97
CA LEU A 38 -19.02 -24.38 -27.75
C LEU A 38 -18.71 -23.00 -27.15
N LEU A 39 -17.43 -22.61 -27.10
CA LEU A 39 -17.03 -21.27 -26.64
C LEU A 39 -17.56 -20.17 -27.55
N GLU A 40 -17.46 -20.31 -28.88
CA GLU A 40 -17.95 -19.29 -29.83
C GLU A 40 -19.47 -19.06 -29.72
N ASN A 41 -20.23 -20.08 -29.29
CA ASN A 41 -21.68 -19.99 -29.08
C ASN A 41 -22.09 -19.72 -27.61
N ALA A 42 -21.14 -19.69 -26.68
CA ALA A 42 -21.40 -19.46 -25.27
C ALA A 42 -21.55 -17.95 -24.97
N SER A 43 -22.15 -17.64 -23.81
CA SER A 43 -22.19 -16.26 -23.30
C SER A 43 -20.83 -15.90 -22.70
N ASN A 44 -19.96 -15.32 -23.50
CA ASN A 44 -18.64 -14.84 -23.08
C ASN A 44 -18.66 -13.34 -22.86
N TYR A 45 -18.11 -12.89 -21.74
CA TYR A 45 -17.85 -11.50 -21.43
C TYR A 45 -16.34 -11.28 -21.40
N CYS A 46 -15.83 -10.50 -22.35
CA CYS A 46 -14.42 -10.10 -22.40
C CYS A 46 -14.30 -8.58 -22.27
N LYS A 47 -13.47 -8.12 -21.34
CA LYS A 47 -13.13 -6.70 -21.19
C LYS A 47 -11.63 -6.54 -21.12
N PHE A 48 -11.11 -5.68 -21.99
CA PHE A 48 -9.72 -5.30 -22.01
C PHE A 48 -9.62 -3.79 -21.93
N SER A 49 -8.86 -3.28 -20.97
CA SER A 49 -8.63 -1.85 -20.80
C SER A 49 -7.20 -1.57 -20.39
N ASN A 50 -6.64 -0.53 -20.97
CA ASN A 50 -5.35 0.01 -20.58
C ASN A 50 -5.59 1.40 -19.97
N ALA A 51 -5.12 1.60 -18.74
CA ALA A 51 -5.12 2.92 -18.12
C ALA A 51 -3.68 3.40 -18.02
N LYS A 52 -3.40 4.56 -18.63
CA LYS A 52 -2.13 5.27 -18.50
C LYS A 52 -2.35 6.55 -17.72
N LEU A 53 -1.57 6.73 -16.65
CA LEU A 53 -1.54 7.98 -15.94
C LEU A 53 -0.64 8.95 -16.71
N VAL A 54 -1.21 10.04 -17.22
CA VAL A 54 -0.50 11.09 -17.94
C VAL A 54 -0.55 12.35 -17.11
N LYS A 55 0.61 12.87 -16.73
CA LYS A 55 0.71 14.12 -15.99
C LYS A 55 0.99 15.25 -16.95
N SER A 56 0.14 16.27 -16.96
CA SER A 56 0.49 17.55 -17.55
C SER A 56 1.00 18.48 -16.46
N ILE A 57 2.27 18.89 -16.58
CA ILE A 57 2.89 19.81 -15.63
C ILE A 57 2.54 21.23 -16.04
N ASP A 58 2.24 22.08 -15.06
CA ASP A 58 2.10 23.51 -15.32
C ASP A 58 3.48 24.12 -15.51
N GLU A 59 3.78 24.61 -16.71
CA GLU A 59 5.10 25.18 -17.01
C GLU A 59 5.32 26.57 -16.39
N GLU A 60 4.25 27.22 -15.92
CA GLU A 60 4.28 28.60 -15.39
C GLU A 60 5.27 28.73 -14.22
N TRP A 61 5.20 27.81 -13.24
CA TRP A 61 6.07 27.87 -12.06
C TRP A 61 7.52 27.49 -12.37
N VAL A 62 7.75 26.64 -13.37
CA VAL A 62 9.10 26.26 -13.83
C VAL A 62 9.76 27.48 -14.46
N ARG A 63 9.06 28.19 -15.34
CA ARG A 63 9.57 29.38 -16.04
C ARG A 63 9.87 30.54 -15.08
N GLU A 64 8.96 30.82 -14.15
CA GLU A 64 9.15 31.93 -13.19
C GLU A 64 10.33 31.69 -12.24
N ILE A 65 10.56 30.44 -11.83
CA ILE A 65 11.76 30.09 -11.04
C ILE A 65 13.02 30.24 -11.90
N GLU A 66 13.06 29.67 -13.10
CA GLU A 66 14.23 29.77 -14.00
C GLU A 66 14.61 31.21 -14.33
N GLU A 67 13.63 32.09 -14.53
CA GLU A 67 13.87 33.53 -14.78
C GLU A 67 14.55 34.21 -13.58
N ALA A 68 14.14 33.85 -12.35
CA ALA A 68 14.66 34.45 -11.13
C ALA A 68 15.97 33.81 -10.63
N MET A 69 16.29 32.58 -11.05
CA MET A 69 17.46 31.81 -10.58
C MET A 69 18.81 32.55 -10.72
N PRO A 70 19.15 33.19 -11.86
CA PRO A 70 20.42 33.90 -12.00
C PRO A 70 20.57 35.04 -11.00
N SER A 71 19.51 35.83 -10.80
CA SER A 71 19.50 36.94 -9.84
C SER A 71 19.56 36.44 -8.39
N LEU A 72 18.87 35.33 -8.08
CA LEU A 72 18.93 34.71 -6.76
C LEU A 72 20.35 34.20 -6.45
N HIS A 73 20.98 33.52 -7.41
CA HIS A 73 22.36 33.06 -7.29
C HIS A 73 23.31 34.24 -7.06
N TYR A 74 23.18 35.33 -7.83
CA TYR A 74 24.04 36.51 -7.67
C TYR A 74 23.98 37.11 -6.27
N VAL A 75 22.77 37.27 -5.70
CA VAL A 75 22.57 37.86 -4.37
C VAL A 75 23.07 36.97 -3.24
N ILE A 76 22.99 35.64 -3.40
CA ILE A 76 23.52 34.68 -2.42
C ILE A 76 25.05 34.66 -2.44
N VAL A 77 25.67 34.73 -3.62
CA VAL A 77 27.14 34.76 -3.76
C VAL A 77 27.73 36.10 -3.31
N HIS A 78 27.01 37.20 -3.54
CA HIS A 78 27.44 38.55 -3.17
C HIS A 78 26.50 39.17 -2.13
N PRO A 79 26.50 38.66 -0.88
CA PRO A 79 25.65 39.19 0.15
C PRO A 79 26.06 40.62 0.51
N ARG A 80 25.07 41.47 0.82
CA ARG A 80 25.38 42.82 1.27
C ARG A 80 25.98 42.77 2.67
N LYS A 81 26.99 43.60 2.89
CA LYS A 81 27.59 43.83 4.21
C LYS A 81 27.29 45.25 4.65
N PHE A 82 26.95 45.42 5.91
CA PHE A 82 26.76 46.70 6.56
C PHE A 82 27.88 46.86 7.59
N ILE A 83 28.54 48.01 7.61
CA ILE A 83 29.58 48.30 8.59
C ILE A 83 28.89 48.93 9.80
N GLU A 84 28.88 48.22 10.91
CA GLU A 84 28.40 48.73 12.19
C GLU A 84 29.57 49.40 12.91
N GLU A 85 29.39 50.67 13.28
CA GLU A 85 30.41 51.46 13.98
C GLU A 85 30.04 51.57 15.46
N GLU A 86 30.73 50.82 16.32
CA GLU A 86 30.56 50.91 17.77
C GLU A 86 31.66 51.81 18.37
N ARG A 87 31.26 52.73 19.24
CA ARG A 87 32.14 53.75 19.83
C ARG A 87 32.28 53.49 21.31
N GLU A 88 33.50 53.22 21.76
CA GLU A 88 33.78 52.96 23.18
C GLU A 88 35.03 53.71 23.63
N VAL A 89 35.01 54.27 24.84
CA VAL A 89 36.19 54.90 25.45
C VAL A 89 36.97 53.85 26.22
N VAL A 90 38.10 53.44 25.67
CA VAL A 90 38.93 52.36 26.19
C VAL A 90 40.25 52.93 26.72
N ASN A 91 40.93 52.20 27.61
CA ASN A 91 42.30 52.56 27.99
C ASN A 91 43.20 52.59 26.74
N VAL A 92 44.13 53.54 26.68
CA VAL A 92 44.96 53.76 25.48
C VAL A 92 45.75 52.51 25.06
N ALA A 93 46.18 51.70 26.02
CA ALA A 93 46.85 50.43 25.75
C ALA A 93 45.96 49.38 25.06
N MET A 94 44.63 49.50 25.14
CA MET A 94 43.66 48.58 24.53
C MET A 94 43.05 49.14 23.23
N ALA A 95 43.34 50.39 22.89
CA ALA A 95 42.83 51.02 21.68
C ALA A 95 43.50 50.37 20.44
N ARG A 96 42.67 49.87 19.51
CA ARG A 96 43.17 49.25 18.27
C ARG A 96 43.44 50.28 17.17
N ASN A 97 42.54 51.23 16.95
CA ASN A 97 42.64 52.20 15.87
C ASN A 97 42.27 53.61 16.38
N ILE A 98 43.18 54.57 16.18
CA ILE A 98 42.96 55.97 16.54
C ILE A 98 42.52 56.72 15.28
N THR A 99 41.30 57.28 15.31
CA THR A 99 40.75 58.06 14.19
C THR A 99 40.85 59.56 14.49
N THR A 100 40.60 60.42 13.48
CA THR A 100 40.54 61.87 13.68
C THR A 100 39.41 62.26 14.64
N GLU A 101 38.33 61.49 14.68
CA GLU A 101 37.26 61.65 15.66
C GLU A 101 37.72 61.30 17.07
N SER A 102 38.51 60.23 17.22
CA SER A 102 39.14 59.85 18.49
C SER A 102 39.98 60.99 19.09
N ILE A 103 40.73 61.69 18.23
CA ILE A 103 41.54 62.85 18.61
C ILE A 103 40.65 64.05 18.99
N ARG A 104 39.58 64.33 18.24
CA ARG A 104 38.63 65.40 18.60
C ARG A 104 37.94 65.14 19.93
N HIS A 105 37.50 63.91 20.16
CA HIS A 105 36.89 63.51 21.42
C HIS A 105 37.88 63.70 22.59
N LEU A 106 39.15 63.32 22.40
CA LEU A 106 40.17 63.53 23.42
C LEU A 106 40.39 65.03 23.73
N LEU A 107 40.43 65.88 22.71
CA LEU A 107 40.57 67.32 22.88
C LEU A 107 39.38 67.98 23.58
N GLN A 108 38.17 67.42 23.43
CA GLN A 108 36.95 67.89 24.10
C GLN A 108 36.87 67.42 25.56
N HIS A 109 37.53 66.32 25.90
CA HIS A 109 37.45 65.66 27.20
C HIS A 109 38.82 65.61 27.87
N SER A 110 39.25 66.75 28.42
CA SER A 110 40.54 66.92 29.11
C SER A 110 40.74 66.00 30.31
N ASN A 111 39.66 65.44 30.85
CA ASN A 111 39.66 64.45 31.93
C ASN A 111 40.18 63.06 31.51
N LEU A 112 40.37 62.82 30.21
CA LEU A 112 40.93 61.57 29.67
C LEU A 112 42.45 61.66 29.41
N ILE A 113 43.05 62.80 29.74
CA ILE A 113 44.48 63.10 29.56
C ILE A 113 45.18 62.95 30.91
N ASP A 114 46.25 62.17 30.95
CA ASP A 114 47.00 61.89 32.18
C ASP A 114 48.16 62.87 32.35
N GLU A 115 48.98 63.05 31.31
CA GLU A 115 50.18 63.89 31.38
C GLU A 115 50.33 64.81 30.16
N TYR A 116 50.82 66.02 30.44
CA TYR A 116 51.31 66.97 29.45
C TYR A 116 52.82 67.13 29.64
N ARG A 117 53.62 66.81 28.62
CA ARG A 117 55.06 67.10 28.65
C ARG A 117 55.32 68.54 28.22
N GLU A 118 56.41 69.13 28.72
CA GLU A 118 56.85 70.49 28.39
C GLU A 118 57.09 70.69 26.88
N ASP A 119 57.41 69.61 26.15
CA ASP A 119 57.56 69.59 24.69
C ASP A 119 56.22 69.63 23.91
N GLY A 120 55.08 69.77 24.59
CA GLY A 120 53.75 69.80 23.98
C GLY A 120 53.17 68.42 23.62
N THR A 121 53.80 67.33 24.06
CA THR A 121 53.30 65.96 23.86
C THR A 121 52.23 65.61 24.91
N VAL A 122 51.07 65.14 24.45
CA VAL A 122 49.92 64.78 25.29
C VAL A 122 49.82 63.26 25.43
N ILE A 123 49.75 62.76 26.67
CA ILE A 123 49.61 61.33 26.96
C ILE A 123 48.20 61.06 27.54
N PRO A 124 47.29 60.46 26.75
CA PRO A 124 45.98 60.08 27.24
C PRO A 124 46.02 58.82 28.13
N SER A 125 45.13 58.75 29.13
CA SER A 125 44.86 57.52 29.89
C SER A 125 43.79 56.67 29.20
N ARG A 126 42.79 57.33 28.58
CA ARG A 126 41.71 56.70 27.81
C ARG A 126 41.47 57.43 26.50
N ILE A 127 41.06 56.69 25.46
CA ILE A 127 40.79 57.24 24.14
C ILE A 127 39.56 56.57 23.53
N LEU A 128 38.81 57.34 22.74
CA LEU A 128 37.67 56.83 21.99
C LEU A 128 38.17 55.89 20.89
N ASN A 129 37.83 54.61 20.98
CA ASN A 129 38.06 53.62 19.94
C ASN A 129 36.77 53.46 19.12
N VAL A 130 36.91 53.40 17.80
CA VAL A 130 35.80 53.13 16.88
C VAL A 130 35.98 51.73 16.32
N TYR A 131 35.17 50.79 16.80
CA TYR A 131 35.10 49.45 16.27
C TYR A 131 34.26 49.48 14.99
N LYS A 132 34.80 48.92 13.90
CA LYS A 132 34.09 48.75 12.64
C LYS A 132 33.89 47.26 12.43
N GLU A 133 32.69 46.76 12.70
CA GLU A 133 32.35 45.36 12.46
C GLU A 133 31.52 45.22 11.18
N GLU A 134 31.88 44.24 10.33
CA GLU A 134 31.08 43.91 9.16
C GLU A 134 29.92 43.00 9.58
N SER A 135 28.72 43.57 9.65
CA SER A 135 27.48 42.85 9.92
C SER A 135 26.79 42.44 8.61
N ILE A 136 26.40 41.17 8.54
CA ILE A 136 25.62 40.60 7.43
C ILE A 136 24.11 40.63 7.77
N ASN A 137 23.76 41.08 8.98
CA ASN A 137 22.42 41.00 9.54
C ASN A 137 21.47 42.11 9.05
N ILE A 138 21.33 42.23 7.72
CA ILE A 138 20.53 43.26 7.07
C ILE A 138 19.16 42.68 6.70
N TYR A 139 18.12 43.51 6.72
CA TYR A 139 16.77 43.14 6.31
C TYR A 139 16.73 42.42 4.96
N GLU A 140 17.45 42.93 3.95
CA GLU A 140 17.52 42.33 2.61
C GLU A 140 18.11 40.93 2.62
N ASN A 141 19.17 40.71 3.39
CA ASN A 141 19.79 39.38 3.52
C ASN A 141 18.86 38.40 4.24
N ARG A 142 18.13 38.86 5.28
CA ARG A 142 17.12 38.05 5.97
C ARG A 142 15.97 37.68 5.04
N PHE A 143 15.54 38.63 4.20
CA PHE A 143 14.55 38.38 3.16
C PHE A 143 15.02 37.28 2.20
N ILE A 144 16.24 37.36 1.67
CA ILE A 144 16.78 36.36 0.74
C ILE A 144 16.88 34.98 1.40
N CYS A 145 17.31 34.92 2.67
CA CYS A 145 17.35 33.67 3.42
C CYS A 145 15.94 33.06 3.60
N THR A 146 14.95 33.89 3.87
CA THR A 146 13.55 33.45 4.03
C THR A 146 12.99 32.98 2.69
N LEU A 147 13.20 33.74 1.61
CA LEU A 147 12.85 33.36 0.24
C LEU A 147 13.48 32.02 -0.14
N MET A 148 14.75 31.80 0.20
CA MET A 148 15.43 30.55 -0.11
C MET A 148 14.80 29.35 0.60
N ALA A 149 14.41 29.51 1.87
CA ALA A 149 13.76 28.46 2.63
C ALA A 149 12.37 28.13 2.08
N GLU A 150 11.58 29.16 1.75
CA GLU A 150 10.25 28.97 1.15
C GLU A 150 10.32 28.39 -0.26
N LEU A 151 11.28 28.84 -1.09
CA LEU A 151 11.53 28.29 -2.41
C LEU A 151 11.94 26.82 -2.34
N GLN A 152 12.85 26.48 -1.41
CA GLN A 152 13.25 25.09 -1.19
C GLN A 152 12.06 24.22 -0.80
N TYR A 153 11.21 24.69 0.13
CA TYR A 153 9.99 23.98 0.49
C TYR A 153 9.02 23.84 -0.70
N PHE A 154 8.81 24.92 -1.45
CA PHE A 154 7.92 24.98 -2.61
C PHE A 154 8.34 23.98 -3.71
N VAL A 155 9.64 23.94 -4.02
CA VAL A 155 10.21 23.06 -5.05
C VAL A 155 10.26 21.62 -4.56
N ASN A 156 10.74 21.35 -3.35
CA ASN A 156 10.85 19.97 -2.83
C ASN A 156 9.46 19.31 -2.70
N LYS A 157 8.45 20.06 -2.24
CA LYS A 157 7.08 19.55 -2.17
C LYS A 157 6.56 19.13 -3.55
N ARG A 158 6.79 19.93 -4.58
CA ARG A 158 6.35 19.61 -5.95
C ARG A 158 7.20 18.53 -6.60
N PHE A 159 8.51 18.55 -6.39
CA PHE A 159 9.43 17.53 -6.86
C PHE A 159 9.03 16.15 -6.33
N ASN A 160 8.85 16.02 -5.01
CA ASN A 160 8.46 14.75 -4.41
C ASN A 160 7.11 14.29 -4.95
N VAL A 161 6.11 15.17 -5.05
CA VAL A 161 4.80 14.77 -5.55
C VAL A 161 4.84 14.40 -7.04
N ILE A 162 5.61 15.11 -7.87
CA ILE A 162 5.78 14.79 -9.28
C ILE A 162 6.48 13.43 -9.42
N PHE A 163 7.60 13.21 -8.73
CA PHE A 163 8.45 12.02 -8.92
C PHE A 163 8.03 10.80 -8.09
N GLU A 164 7.55 10.95 -6.85
CA GLU A 164 7.02 9.83 -6.04
C GLU A 164 5.69 9.32 -6.59
N ALA A 165 4.81 10.23 -7.03
CA ALA A 165 3.58 9.81 -7.72
C ALA A 165 3.85 9.38 -9.18
N SER A 166 5.09 9.49 -9.70
CA SER A 166 5.48 9.13 -11.08
C SER A 166 5.95 7.70 -11.23
N LYS A 167 5.68 6.85 -10.24
CA LYS A 167 5.31 5.48 -10.57
C LYS A 167 3.97 5.55 -11.28
N ASP A 168 3.98 6.01 -12.53
CA ASP A 168 2.78 6.01 -13.36
C ASP A 168 2.38 4.55 -13.49
N GLU A 169 1.31 4.19 -12.79
CA GLU A 169 0.69 2.89 -12.84
C GLU A 169 0.06 2.76 -14.23
N VAL A 170 0.86 2.31 -15.22
CA VAL A 170 0.27 1.70 -16.40
C VAL A 170 -0.43 0.45 -15.89
N GLY A 171 -1.75 0.54 -15.81
CA GLY A 171 -2.63 -0.50 -15.34
C GLY A 171 -3.30 -1.14 -16.55
N THR A 172 -2.78 -2.28 -16.99
CA THR A 172 -3.52 -3.11 -17.95
C THR A 172 -4.44 -4.02 -17.14
N PHE A 173 -5.73 -3.95 -17.45
CA PHE A 173 -6.77 -4.77 -16.83
C PHE A 173 -7.46 -5.61 -17.91
N PHE A 174 -7.47 -6.91 -17.70
CA PHE A 174 -8.16 -7.89 -18.53
C PHE A 174 -9.08 -8.74 -17.67
N GLU A 175 -10.33 -8.88 -18.09
CA GLU A 175 -11.36 -9.66 -17.43
C GLU A 175 -12.09 -10.52 -18.47
N MET A 176 -12.23 -11.81 -18.18
CA MET A 176 -12.92 -12.79 -19.00
C MET A 176 -13.82 -13.64 -18.11
N GLU A 177 -15.11 -13.64 -18.41
CA GLU A 177 -16.10 -14.53 -17.82
C GLU A 177 -16.73 -15.36 -18.93
N SER A 178 -16.73 -16.68 -18.78
CA SER A 178 -17.34 -17.60 -19.73
C SER A 178 -18.10 -18.68 -18.97
N ARG A 179 -19.31 -18.98 -19.45
CA ARG A 179 -20.13 -20.08 -18.97
C ARG A 179 -20.47 -20.99 -20.14
N VAL A 180 -19.87 -22.17 -20.15
CA VAL A 180 -20.13 -23.20 -21.16
C VAL A 180 -20.97 -24.29 -20.53
N ASP A 181 -22.16 -24.50 -21.07
CA ASP A 181 -23.06 -25.57 -20.66
C ASP A 181 -22.97 -26.70 -21.70
N ASN A 182 -22.34 -27.81 -21.31
CA ASN A 182 -22.28 -29.02 -22.11
C ASN A 182 -23.23 -30.07 -21.52
N TYR A 183 -23.68 -31.03 -22.34
CA TYR A 183 -24.55 -32.14 -21.93
C TYR A 183 -24.06 -32.92 -20.71
N THR A 184 -22.75 -32.93 -20.45
CA THR A 184 -22.15 -33.67 -19.34
C THR A 184 -21.73 -32.76 -18.18
N GLU A 185 -21.34 -31.51 -18.46
CA GLU A 185 -20.62 -30.66 -17.51
C GLU A 185 -20.94 -29.18 -17.76
N VAL A 186 -21.07 -28.41 -16.68
CA VAL A 186 -21.16 -26.95 -16.72
C VAL A 186 -19.80 -26.39 -16.31
N ILE A 187 -19.23 -25.56 -17.17
CA ILE A 187 -17.88 -25.00 -17.00
C ILE A 187 -18.04 -23.50 -16.84
N GLU A 188 -17.63 -22.99 -15.69
CA GLU A 188 -17.59 -21.56 -15.39
C GLU A 188 -16.13 -21.13 -15.28
N TYR A 189 -15.70 -20.22 -16.15
CA TYR A 189 -14.34 -19.74 -16.26
C TYR A 189 -14.31 -18.23 -16.00
N ASN A 190 -13.61 -17.81 -14.94
CA ASN A 190 -13.43 -16.41 -14.57
C ASN A 190 -11.93 -16.10 -14.45
N LEU A 191 -11.42 -15.22 -15.29
CA LEU A 191 -10.02 -14.79 -15.31
C LEU A 191 -9.94 -13.27 -15.18
N SER A 192 -9.23 -12.79 -14.15
CA SER A 192 -8.92 -11.37 -13.96
C SER A 192 -7.41 -11.18 -13.89
N VAL A 193 -6.85 -10.45 -14.85
CA VAL A 193 -5.42 -10.12 -14.91
C VAL A 193 -5.25 -8.61 -14.74
N LYS A 194 -4.49 -8.22 -13.72
CA LYS A 194 -4.08 -6.83 -13.47
C LYS A 194 -2.57 -6.72 -13.56
N ILE A 195 -2.08 -6.09 -14.62
CA ILE A 195 -0.66 -5.81 -14.81
C ILE A 195 -0.42 -4.36 -14.41
N GLN A 196 0.47 -4.16 -13.43
CA GLN A 196 0.92 -2.84 -13.00
C GLN A 196 2.41 -2.72 -13.29
N GLU A 197 2.77 -1.74 -14.11
CA GLU A 197 4.18 -1.42 -14.36
C GLU A 197 4.76 -0.65 -13.18
N LYS A 198 5.82 -1.18 -12.56
CA LYS A 198 6.44 -0.58 -11.37
C LYS A 198 7.50 0.48 -11.70
N GLN A 199 7.91 0.54 -12.96
CA GLN A 199 8.90 1.47 -13.46
C GLN A 199 8.38 2.07 -14.75
N THR A 200 7.79 3.26 -14.65
CA THR A 200 7.54 4.06 -15.84
C THR A 200 8.90 4.59 -16.28
N ASP A 201 9.39 4.11 -17.42
CA ASP A 201 10.42 4.86 -18.13
C ASP A 201 9.89 6.29 -18.28
N VAL A 202 10.66 7.26 -17.80
CA VAL A 202 10.36 8.70 -17.87
C VAL A 202 10.13 9.17 -19.32
N ASN A 203 10.41 8.31 -20.30
CA ASN A 203 10.35 8.52 -21.76
C ASN A 203 8.96 8.69 -22.38
N ASN A 204 7.91 8.99 -21.61
CA ASN A 204 6.63 9.34 -22.21
C ASN A 204 6.68 10.79 -22.74
N GLU A 205 6.98 10.87 -24.04
CA GLU A 205 6.85 12.01 -24.94
C GLU A 205 8.01 13.03 -24.81
N GLU A 206 8.76 13.23 -25.91
CA GLU A 206 9.95 14.09 -25.98
C GLU A 206 9.74 15.51 -25.43
N GLU A 207 8.50 16.03 -25.48
CA GLU A 207 8.12 17.33 -24.90
C GLU A 207 8.12 17.33 -23.36
N ASN A 208 7.64 16.26 -22.72
CA ASN A 208 7.62 16.14 -21.27
C ASN A 208 9.03 15.88 -20.71
N ASN A 209 9.87 15.13 -21.43
CA ASN A 209 11.27 14.88 -21.05
C ASN A 209 12.04 16.17 -20.79
N ASN A 210 11.81 17.21 -21.62
CA ASN A 210 12.47 18.50 -21.45
C ASN A 210 12.05 19.18 -20.14
N ILE A 211 10.75 19.16 -19.80
CA ILE A 211 10.24 19.78 -18.57
C ILE A 211 10.72 19.03 -17.33
N PHE A 212 10.73 17.69 -17.33
CA PHE A 212 11.25 16.91 -16.20
C PHE A 212 12.74 17.18 -15.96
N ALA A 213 13.56 17.23 -17.01
CA ALA A 213 14.98 17.56 -16.90
C ALA A 213 15.21 18.96 -16.32
N ARG A 214 14.40 19.95 -16.74
CA ARG A 214 14.41 21.31 -16.19
C ARG A 214 14.06 21.33 -14.70
N ILE A 215 13.03 20.59 -14.30
CA ILE A 215 12.62 20.48 -12.89
C ILE A 215 13.72 19.84 -12.03
N ILE A 216 14.37 18.78 -12.52
CA ILE A 216 15.50 18.15 -11.83
C ILE A 216 16.63 19.16 -11.64
N LYS A 217 16.96 19.92 -12.69
CA LYS A 217 17.98 20.97 -12.63
C LYS A 217 17.63 22.06 -11.61
N ILE A 218 16.39 22.55 -11.60
CA ILE A 218 15.91 23.53 -10.61
C ILE A 218 16.04 22.96 -9.20
N HIS A 219 15.57 21.74 -8.96
CA HIS A 219 15.64 21.09 -7.66
C HIS A 219 17.09 20.96 -7.16
N GLN A 220 18.01 20.57 -8.03
CA GLN A 220 19.44 20.51 -7.70
C GLN A 220 20.02 21.89 -7.38
N GLN A 221 19.76 22.89 -8.23
CA GLN A 221 20.27 24.24 -8.04
C GLN A 221 19.74 24.90 -6.76
N VAL A 222 18.44 24.75 -6.48
CA VAL A 222 17.81 25.28 -5.26
C VAL A 222 18.39 24.61 -4.02
N ASN A 223 18.53 23.28 -4.00
CA ASN A 223 19.13 22.61 -2.84
C ASN A 223 20.62 22.96 -2.65
N MET A 224 21.37 23.16 -3.75
CA MET A 224 22.76 23.63 -3.69
C MET A 224 22.86 25.05 -3.11
N LEU A 225 22.02 25.98 -3.56
CA LEU A 225 21.97 27.34 -3.02
C LEU A 225 21.58 27.34 -1.53
N ALA A 226 20.61 26.51 -1.13
CA ALA A 226 20.16 26.41 0.25
C ALA A 226 21.25 25.87 1.21
N ALA A 227 22.20 25.10 0.67
CA ALA A 227 23.35 24.55 1.40
C ALA A 227 24.55 25.52 1.47
N THR A 228 24.46 26.71 0.89
CA THR A 228 25.55 27.70 0.90
C THR A 228 25.80 28.26 2.30
N GLU A 229 27.07 28.55 2.63
CA GLU A 229 27.49 29.05 3.96
C GLU A 229 26.72 30.31 4.38
N PHE A 230 26.53 31.26 3.47
CA PHE A 230 25.75 32.47 3.71
C PHE A 230 24.33 32.18 4.25
N ILE A 231 23.62 31.24 3.61
CA ILE A 231 22.28 30.83 4.05
C ILE A 231 22.37 30.13 5.42
N GLY A 232 23.38 29.29 5.63
CA GLY A 232 23.65 28.65 6.92
C GLY A 232 23.87 29.65 8.06
N MET A 233 24.63 30.72 7.82
CA MET A 233 24.84 31.82 8.78
C MET A 233 23.56 32.60 9.04
N MET A 234 22.80 32.91 7.97
CA MET A 234 21.60 33.74 8.05
C MET A 234 20.43 33.07 8.76
N LYS A 235 20.38 31.73 8.80
CA LYS A 235 19.36 30.95 9.53
C LYS A 235 19.26 31.27 11.03
N ARG A 236 20.31 31.85 11.63
CA ARG A 236 20.32 32.24 13.05
C ARG A 236 19.52 33.52 13.31
N TYR A 237 19.28 34.31 12.28
CA TYR A 237 18.55 35.57 12.36
C TYR A 237 17.05 35.36 12.13
N PRO A 238 16.18 36.24 12.65
CA PRO A 238 14.75 36.09 12.50
C PRO A 238 14.32 36.18 11.04
N ALA A 239 13.39 35.31 10.65
CA ALA A 239 12.79 35.29 9.33
C ALA A 239 11.92 36.54 9.08
N VAL A 240 11.73 36.89 7.81
CA VAL A 240 10.89 38.02 7.40
C VAL A 240 9.50 37.52 7.05
N ALA A 241 8.46 38.19 7.55
CA ALA A 241 7.08 37.82 7.24
C ALA A 241 6.58 38.44 5.92
N HIS A 242 5.66 37.74 5.25
CA HIS A 242 4.88 38.31 4.14
C HIS A 242 3.88 39.37 4.66
N PRO A 243 3.67 40.50 3.97
CA PRO A 243 4.32 40.96 2.74
C PRO A 243 5.68 41.62 3.00
N ILE A 244 6.60 41.48 2.03
CA ILE A 244 7.94 42.08 2.12
C ILE A 244 7.87 43.59 1.90
N VAL A 245 8.53 44.34 2.79
CA VAL A 245 8.62 45.79 2.69
C VAL A 245 9.57 46.14 1.54
N LYS A 246 9.08 46.93 0.58
CA LYS A 246 9.90 47.41 -0.55
C LYS A 246 10.86 48.50 -0.09
N THR A 247 12.04 48.11 0.37
CA THR A 247 13.13 49.04 0.66
C THR A 247 13.74 49.59 -0.64
N ASN A 248 14.57 50.65 -0.55
CA ASN A 248 15.27 51.20 -1.70
C ASN A 248 16.13 50.16 -2.44
N VAL A 249 16.69 49.20 -1.71
CA VAL A 249 17.51 48.12 -2.28
C VAL A 249 16.63 47.18 -3.08
N ILE A 250 15.50 46.75 -2.52
CA ILE A 250 14.54 45.86 -3.19
C ILE A 250 13.88 46.53 -4.40
N GLY A 251 13.61 47.84 -4.31
CA GLY A 251 12.96 48.61 -5.36
C GLY A 251 13.87 48.95 -6.55
N LYS A 252 15.16 49.27 -6.30
CA LYS A 252 16.08 49.77 -7.34
C LYS A 252 17.00 48.71 -7.92
N ASN A 253 17.43 47.72 -7.12
CA ASN A 253 18.34 46.69 -7.62
C ASN A 253 17.56 45.64 -8.44
N LYS A 254 18.02 45.39 -9.67
CA LYS A 254 17.43 44.39 -10.58
C LYS A 254 17.31 43.01 -9.92
N ASP A 255 18.33 42.57 -9.20
CA ASP A 255 18.37 41.21 -8.67
C ASP A 255 17.42 41.02 -7.48
N TYR A 256 17.38 42.00 -6.57
CA TYR A 256 16.41 41.98 -5.47
C TYR A 256 14.97 42.16 -5.96
N LYS A 257 14.76 42.90 -7.05
CA LYS A 257 13.45 43.03 -7.69
C LYS A 257 12.98 41.71 -8.28
N ALA A 258 13.87 40.94 -8.93
CA ALA A 258 13.57 39.59 -9.42
C ALA A 258 13.24 38.63 -8.25
N CYS A 259 14.02 38.67 -7.16
CA CYS A 259 13.75 37.89 -5.95
C CYS A 259 12.39 38.24 -5.31
N HIS A 260 12.04 39.53 -5.27
CA HIS A 260 10.73 39.98 -4.77
C HIS A 260 9.57 39.57 -5.69
N LYS A 261 9.77 39.54 -7.02
CA LYS A 261 8.79 38.99 -7.98
C LYS A 261 8.56 37.50 -7.68
N LEU A 262 9.64 36.72 -7.53
CA LEU A 262 9.59 35.30 -7.21
C LEU A 262 8.87 35.03 -5.87
N TRP A 263 9.17 35.82 -4.84
CA TRP A 263 8.50 35.73 -3.55
C TRP A 263 6.98 35.87 -3.68
N ASN A 264 6.51 36.91 -4.38
CA ASN A 264 5.08 37.12 -4.60
C ASN A 264 4.46 35.99 -5.43
N PHE A 265 5.20 35.49 -6.42
CA PHE A 265 4.76 34.33 -7.20
C PHE A 265 4.51 33.12 -6.30
N ILE A 266 5.49 32.73 -5.46
CA ILE A 266 5.38 31.59 -4.54
C ILE A 266 4.14 31.70 -3.64
N HIS A 267 3.86 32.87 -3.08
CA HIS A 267 2.69 33.08 -2.22
C HIS A 267 1.36 33.15 -2.97
N SER A 268 1.35 33.67 -4.20
CA SER A 268 0.13 33.75 -5.02
C SER A 268 -0.21 32.42 -5.73
N TYR A 269 0.78 31.54 -5.87
CA TYR A 269 0.66 30.30 -6.61
C TYR A 269 0.03 29.19 -5.74
N HIS A 270 -1.29 29.21 -5.64
CA HIS A 270 -2.08 28.21 -4.89
C HIS A 270 -2.34 26.91 -5.68
N ARG A 271 -1.95 26.84 -6.96
CA ARG A 271 -2.14 25.65 -7.79
C ARG A 271 -1.15 24.56 -7.39
N VAL A 272 -1.60 23.31 -7.52
CA VAL A 272 -0.77 22.13 -7.22
C VAL A 272 0.43 22.03 -8.19
N GLY A 273 0.32 22.60 -9.40
CA GLY A 273 1.40 22.69 -10.39
C GLY A 273 1.53 21.52 -11.34
N TYR A 274 0.61 20.55 -11.26
CA TYR A 274 0.44 19.48 -12.22
C TYR A 274 -1.04 19.05 -12.25
N LYS A 275 -1.51 18.57 -13.40
CA LYS A 275 -2.80 17.88 -13.55
C LYS A 275 -2.52 16.42 -13.85
N VAL A 276 -3.14 15.54 -13.08
CA VAL A 276 -3.09 14.10 -13.33
C VAL A 276 -4.30 13.75 -14.18
N ASN A 277 -4.07 13.37 -15.42
CA ASN A 277 -5.09 12.85 -16.30
C ASN A 277 -4.94 11.33 -16.36
N ILE A 278 -6.04 10.62 -16.22
CA ILE A 278 -6.08 9.18 -16.48
C ILE A 278 -6.55 9.03 -17.91
N VAL A 279 -5.64 8.62 -18.80
CA VAL A 279 -6.00 8.26 -20.17
C VAL A 279 -6.40 6.79 -20.14
N LYS A 280 -7.70 6.54 -20.16
CA LYS A 280 -8.26 5.20 -20.28
C LYS A 280 -8.45 4.87 -21.75
N GLN A 281 -7.81 3.81 -22.21
CA GLN A 281 -8.03 3.19 -23.51
C GLN A 281 -8.81 1.89 -23.29
N GLU A 282 -9.94 1.76 -23.98
CA GLU A 282 -10.72 0.52 -24.05
C GLU A 282 -10.64 -0.01 -25.48
N PRO A 283 -9.49 -0.58 -25.88
CA PRO A 283 -9.33 -1.11 -27.22
C PRO A 283 -10.32 -2.24 -27.49
N THR A 284 -10.86 -2.28 -28.70
CA THR A 284 -11.71 -3.38 -29.15
C THR A 284 -10.91 -4.66 -29.27
N ILE A 285 -11.40 -5.75 -28.69
CA ILE A 285 -10.80 -7.07 -28.80
C ILE A 285 -10.91 -7.52 -30.26
N SER A 286 -9.77 -7.78 -30.90
CA SER A 286 -9.74 -8.28 -32.28
C SER A 286 -10.10 -9.77 -32.32
N ARG A 287 -10.59 -10.26 -33.47
CA ARG A 287 -10.91 -11.68 -33.65
C ARG A 287 -9.71 -12.59 -33.40
N GLN A 288 -8.50 -12.13 -33.72
CA GLN A 288 -7.28 -12.89 -33.43
C GLN A 288 -7.03 -12.97 -31.93
N PHE A 289 -7.16 -11.85 -31.21
CA PHE A 289 -6.98 -11.83 -29.76
C PHE A 289 -8.06 -12.65 -29.03
N GLU A 290 -9.30 -12.59 -29.50
CA GLU A 290 -10.41 -13.43 -29.01
C GLU A 290 -10.09 -14.93 -29.15
N ARG A 291 -9.61 -15.35 -30.33
CA ARG A 291 -9.20 -16.73 -30.56
C ARG A 291 -8.09 -17.15 -29.59
N ASP A 292 -7.13 -16.28 -29.32
CA ASP A 292 -6.04 -16.57 -28.40
C ASP A 292 -6.54 -16.69 -26.94
N ILE A 293 -7.56 -15.90 -26.55
CA ILE A 293 -8.26 -16.04 -25.27
C ILE A 293 -8.97 -17.41 -25.19
N TYR A 294 -9.73 -17.80 -26.22
CA TYR A 294 -10.42 -19.10 -26.22
C TYR A 294 -9.44 -20.28 -26.21
N ASN A 295 -8.31 -20.17 -26.93
CA ASN A 295 -7.25 -21.16 -26.87
C ASN A 295 -6.69 -21.33 -25.45
N THR A 296 -6.60 -20.24 -24.70
CA THR A 296 -6.19 -20.27 -23.29
C THR A 296 -7.22 -21.01 -22.43
N VAL A 297 -8.51 -20.73 -22.61
CA VAL A 297 -9.61 -21.43 -21.90
C VAL A 297 -9.60 -22.93 -22.20
N ILE A 298 -9.47 -23.31 -23.47
CA ILE A 298 -9.39 -24.72 -23.90
C ILE A 298 -8.19 -25.41 -23.26
N ARG A 299 -7.04 -24.72 -23.24
CA ARG A 299 -5.81 -25.25 -22.65
C ARG A 299 -5.94 -25.43 -21.14
N ASP A 300 -6.50 -24.47 -20.42
CA ASP A 300 -6.74 -24.57 -18.99
C ASP A 300 -7.70 -25.73 -18.68
N TYR A 301 -8.78 -25.86 -19.45
CA TYR A 301 -9.71 -26.98 -19.35
C TYR A 301 -9.00 -28.33 -19.58
N ALA A 302 -8.19 -28.44 -20.63
CA ALA A 302 -7.49 -29.67 -20.97
C ALA A 302 -6.46 -30.06 -19.90
N ILE A 303 -5.73 -29.08 -19.34
CA ILE A 303 -4.81 -29.30 -18.23
C ILE A 303 -5.56 -29.83 -17.00
N LEU A 304 -6.67 -29.21 -16.62
CA LEU A 304 -7.47 -29.62 -15.48
C LEU A 304 -8.04 -31.03 -15.68
N HIS A 305 -8.66 -31.29 -16.83
CA HIS A 305 -9.24 -32.59 -17.16
C HIS A 305 -8.21 -33.70 -17.23
N ASN A 306 -7.03 -33.43 -17.79
CA ASN A 306 -5.95 -34.39 -17.82
C ASN A 306 -5.52 -34.76 -16.41
N ASN A 307 -5.33 -33.76 -15.53
CA ASN A 307 -4.96 -34.00 -14.15
C ASN A 307 -6.05 -34.67 -13.31
N MET A 308 -7.33 -34.49 -13.66
CA MET A 308 -8.45 -35.18 -13.01
C MET A 308 -8.55 -36.67 -13.40
N LYS A 309 -8.33 -37.01 -14.67
CA LYS A 309 -8.54 -38.37 -15.21
C LYS A 309 -7.27 -39.21 -15.28
N PHE A 310 -6.14 -38.56 -15.54
CA PHE A 310 -4.82 -39.15 -15.74
C PHE A 310 -3.88 -38.48 -14.76
N ALA A 311 -3.97 -38.89 -13.49
CA ALA A 311 -3.17 -38.36 -12.41
C ALA A 311 -1.68 -38.60 -12.67
N ASN A 312 -1.03 -37.67 -13.36
CA ASN A 312 0.41 -37.56 -13.34
C ASN A 312 0.77 -36.80 -12.07
N ASP A 313 1.22 -37.55 -11.05
CA ASP A 313 1.93 -37.06 -9.87
C ASP A 313 1.27 -35.92 -9.07
N ILE A 314 -0.06 -35.79 -9.05
CA ILE A 314 -0.68 -35.13 -7.90
C ILE A 314 -0.43 -36.08 -6.74
N ASN A 315 0.40 -35.70 -5.78
CA ASN A 315 0.75 -36.51 -4.62
C ASN A 315 -0.52 -37.08 -3.93
N ILE A 316 -0.92 -38.30 -4.31
CA ILE A 316 -2.09 -39.01 -3.78
C ILE A 316 -1.78 -39.56 -2.37
N ASP A 317 -0.52 -39.53 -1.93
CA ASP A 317 -0.10 -39.97 -0.59
C ASP A 317 -0.44 -38.95 0.51
N HIS A 318 -1.15 -37.86 0.20
CA HIS A 318 -1.94 -37.20 1.24
C HIS A 318 -3.13 -38.09 1.58
N PRO A 319 -3.18 -38.72 2.77
CA PRO A 319 -4.31 -39.55 3.13
C PRO A 319 -5.57 -38.70 2.98
N GLN A 320 -6.52 -39.17 2.17
CA GLN A 320 -7.87 -38.62 2.17
C GLN A 320 -8.33 -38.63 3.63
N LYS A 321 -8.31 -37.47 4.29
CA LYS A 321 -8.97 -37.32 5.57
C LYS A 321 -10.46 -37.37 5.24
N GLU A 322 -11.03 -38.56 5.23
CA GLU A 322 -12.43 -38.77 5.56
C GLU A 322 -12.63 -38.19 6.96
N ARG A 323 -12.86 -36.89 7.02
CA ARG A 323 -13.42 -36.28 8.21
C ARG A 323 -14.87 -36.75 8.19
N GLU A 324 -15.27 -37.50 9.21
CA GLU A 324 -16.69 -37.62 9.55
C GLU A 324 -17.17 -36.21 9.89
N MET A 325 -17.61 -35.49 8.86
CA MET A 325 -18.20 -34.17 9.01
C MET A 325 -19.69 -34.37 9.19
N ASP A 326 -20.23 -33.75 10.23
CA ASP A 326 -21.68 -33.73 10.42
C ASP A 326 -22.35 -33.12 9.18
N VAL A 327 -23.52 -33.62 8.80
CA VAL A 327 -24.20 -33.29 7.53
C VAL A 327 -24.38 -31.77 7.39
N LYS A 328 -24.49 -31.04 8.51
CA LYS A 328 -24.51 -29.57 8.56
C LYS A 328 -23.21 -28.91 8.07
N GLN A 329 -22.05 -29.46 8.40
CA GLN A 329 -20.75 -28.91 7.98
C GLN A 329 -20.49 -29.17 6.49
N ILE A 330 -20.88 -30.35 6.00
CA ILE A 330 -20.86 -30.66 4.56
C ILE A 330 -21.79 -29.69 3.82
N ARG A 331 -23.00 -29.44 4.38
CA ARG A 331 -23.96 -28.47 3.84
C ARG A 331 -23.39 -27.06 3.80
N GLN A 332 -22.68 -26.64 4.84
CA GLN A 332 -22.09 -25.30 4.94
C GLN A 332 -20.90 -25.11 3.98
N MET A 333 -20.06 -26.14 3.77
CA MET A 333 -18.97 -26.06 2.80
C MET A 333 -19.45 -26.14 1.35
N LEU A 334 -20.47 -26.95 1.07
CA LEU A 334 -21.14 -26.97 -0.24
C LEU A 334 -21.87 -25.64 -0.49
N GLU A 335 -22.54 -25.08 0.51
CA GLU A 335 -23.15 -23.75 0.42
C GLU A 335 -22.09 -22.66 0.22
N GLU A 336 -20.93 -22.71 0.89
CA GLU A 336 -19.84 -21.76 0.68
C GLU A 336 -19.18 -21.89 -0.70
N MET A 337 -19.02 -23.11 -1.23
CA MET A 337 -18.56 -23.31 -2.61
C MET A 337 -19.58 -22.76 -3.60
N VAL A 338 -20.87 -23.08 -3.42
CA VAL A 338 -21.97 -22.57 -4.27
C VAL A 338 -22.19 -21.05 -4.10
N LEU A 339 -21.86 -20.46 -2.95
CA LEU A 339 -21.95 -19.01 -2.71
C LEU A 339 -20.76 -18.25 -3.32
N LYS A 340 -19.59 -18.88 -3.43
CA LYS A 340 -18.42 -18.31 -4.10
C LYS A 340 -18.47 -18.47 -5.62
N THR A 341 -19.20 -19.48 -6.11
CA THR A 341 -19.58 -19.61 -7.51
C THR A 341 -20.82 -18.76 -7.75
N SER A 342 -20.61 -17.49 -8.11
CA SER A 342 -21.70 -16.56 -8.36
C SER A 342 -22.48 -16.93 -9.61
N LEU A 343 -23.50 -17.79 -9.51
CA LEU A 343 -24.59 -17.85 -10.49
C LEU A 343 -25.90 -18.35 -9.89
N SER A 344 -26.93 -17.59 -10.24
CA SER A 344 -28.34 -17.73 -9.88
C SER A 344 -28.94 -19.02 -10.39
N ASP A 345 -29.48 -19.87 -9.51
CA ASP A 345 -30.81 -20.45 -9.77
C ASP A 345 -31.49 -20.96 -8.50
N ALA A 346 -32.54 -20.25 -8.07
CA ALA A 346 -33.39 -20.65 -6.94
C ALA A 346 -34.07 -22.02 -7.17
N ALA A 347 -34.19 -22.45 -8.43
CA ALA A 347 -34.72 -23.74 -8.82
C ALA A 347 -33.81 -24.91 -8.42
N LEU A 348 -32.49 -24.79 -8.66
CA LEU A 348 -31.50 -25.79 -8.26
C LEU A 348 -31.44 -25.94 -6.74
N LYS A 349 -31.47 -24.80 -6.02
CA LYS A 349 -31.54 -24.80 -4.55
C LYS A 349 -32.78 -25.52 -4.02
N LYS A 350 -33.95 -25.34 -4.67
CA LYS A 350 -35.21 -25.96 -4.27
C LYS A 350 -35.26 -27.45 -4.63
N LEU A 351 -34.71 -27.84 -5.78
CA LEU A 351 -34.61 -29.22 -6.24
C LEU A 351 -33.69 -30.04 -5.34
N VAL A 352 -32.50 -29.52 -5.05
CA VAL A 352 -31.52 -30.16 -4.16
C VAL A 352 -32.06 -30.25 -2.73
N MET A 353 -32.74 -29.21 -2.22
CA MET A 353 -33.39 -29.30 -0.91
C MET A 353 -34.51 -30.35 -0.88
N LYS A 354 -35.29 -30.49 -1.96
CA LYS A 354 -36.36 -31.49 -2.04
C LYS A 354 -35.79 -32.91 -2.08
N GLU A 355 -34.80 -33.17 -2.93
CA GLU A 355 -34.14 -34.49 -2.99
C GLU A 355 -33.42 -34.86 -1.69
N LEU A 356 -32.77 -33.91 -1.03
CA LEU A 356 -32.16 -34.13 0.28
C LEU A 356 -33.19 -34.45 1.38
N THR A 357 -34.39 -33.86 1.29
CA THR A 357 -35.49 -34.14 2.24
C THR A 357 -36.05 -35.54 2.00
N ASP A 358 -36.21 -35.95 0.75
CA ASP A 358 -36.70 -37.28 0.38
C ASP A 358 -35.69 -38.38 0.77
N LEU A 359 -34.39 -38.13 0.61
CA LEU A 359 -33.32 -39.03 1.09
C LEU A 359 -33.28 -39.11 2.63
N GLN A 360 -33.51 -38.02 3.35
CA GLN A 360 -33.62 -38.04 4.82
C GLN A 360 -34.84 -38.86 5.28
N MET A 361 -35.96 -38.76 4.57
CA MET A 361 -37.17 -39.53 4.88
C MET A 361 -36.96 -41.02 4.61
N LYS A 362 -36.30 -41.40 3.50
CA LYS A 362 -35.94 -42.79 3.21
C LYS A 362 -35.01 -43.40 4.27
N ARG A 363 -33.93 -42.69 4.66
CA ARG A 363 -33.04 -43.17 5.74
C ARG A 363 -33.73 -43.30 7.10
N LYS A 364 -34.65 -42.40 7.45
CA LYS A 364 -35.45 -42.53 8.67
C LYS A 364 -36.39 -43.73 8.62
N ALA A 365 -36.98 -44.01 7.47
CA ALA A 365 -37.82 -45.20 7.28
C ALA A 365 -37.00 -46.48 7.42
N GLU A 366 -35.83 -46.57 6.79
CA GLU A 366 -34.92 -47.71 6.90
C GLU A 366 -34.43 -47.93 8.33
N LEU A 367 -34.04 -46.87 9.05
CA LEU A 367 -33.66 -46.98 10.47
C LEU A 367 -34.83 -47.44 11.35
N ALA A 368 -36.04 -46.97 11.07
CA ALA A 368 -37.24 -47.41 11.78
C ALA A 368 -37.59 -48.89 11.49
N GLU A 369 -37.36 -49.37 10.27
CA GLU A 369 -37.50 -50.78 9.93
C GLU A 369 -36.43 -51.64 10.62
N LEU A 370 -35.17 -51.20 10.62
CA LEU A 370 -34.07 -51.87 11.33
C LEU A 370 -34.33 -51.94 12.84
N GLU A 371 -34.87 -50.88 13.45
CA GLU A 371 -35.29 -50.89 14.85
C GLU A 371 -36.46 -51.84 15.10
N ARG A 372 -37.43 -51.92 14.18
CA ARG A 372 -38.54 -52.89 14.30
C ARG A 372 -38.03 -54.32 14.25
N ILE A 373 -37.13 -54.63 13.30
CA ILE A 373 -36.50 -55.94 13.15
C ILE A 373 -35.67 -56.28 14.40
N ASN A 374 -34.88 -55.33 14.91
CA ASN A 374 -34.08 -55.54 16.13
C ASN A 374 -34.96 -55.70 17.38
N ARG A 375 -36.11 -55.02 17.47
CA ARG A 375 -37.08 -55.24 18.55
C ARG A 375 -37.74 -56.62 18.46
N GLN A 376 -38.03 -57.11 17.25
CA GLN A 376 -38.55 -58.46 17.04
C GLN A 376 -37.51 -59.50 17.45
N LYS A 377 -36.26 -59.38 16.98
CA LYS A 377 -35.15 -60.26 17.39
C LYS A 377 -34.92 -60.25 18.89
N ARG A 378 -34.97 -59.09 19.55
CA ARG A 378 -34.85 -59.00 21.03
C ARG A 378 -36.00 -59.68 21.76
N LYS A 379 -37.23 -59.59 21.22
CA LYS A 379 -38.38 -60.31 21.80
C LYS A 379 -38.26 -61.81 21.61
N GLU A 380 -37.76 -62.28 20.47
CA GLU A 380 -37.46 -63.70 20.23
C GLU A 380 -36.35 -64.21 21.14
N ILE A 381 -35.23 -63.48 21.27
CA ILE A 381 -34.14 -63.83 22.18
C ILE A 381 -34.65 -63.90 23.63
N ARG A 382 -35.49 -62.96 24.05
CA ARG A 382 -36.09 -62.97 25.40
C ARG A 382 -37.08 -64.13 25.57
N ARG A 383 -37.82 -64.51 24.53
CA ARG A 383 -38.74 -65.67 24.55
C ARG A 383 -37.97 -66.99 24.61
N ASN A 384 -36.85 -67.08 23.91
CA ASN A 384 -35.95 -68.24 23.95
C ASN A 384 -35.19 -68.33 25.27
N GLN A 385 -34.76 -67.20 25.87
CA GLN A 385 -34.14 -67.18 27.20
C GLN A 385 -35.11 -67.56 28.33
N ILE A 386 -36.41 -67.23 28.21
CA ILE A 386 -37.43 -67.68 29.17
C ILE A 386 -37.75 -69.17 29.00
N GLN A 387 -37.56 -69.73 27.80
CA GLN A 387 -37.71 -71.18 27.54
C GLN A 387 -36.47 -72.00 27.92
N GLN A 388 -35.31 -71.38 28.18
CA GLN A 388 -34.03 -72.06 28.41
C GLN A 388 -33.40 -71.79 29.79
N GLY A 389 -34.19 -71.52 30.84
CA GLY A 389 -33.64 -71.34 32.20
C GLY A 389 -34.58 -71.73 33.33
N GLU A 390 -34.65 -73.03 33.64
CA GLU A 390 -34.61 -73.50 35.03
C GLU A 390 -33.12 -73.57 35.43
N GLY A 391 -32.72 -72.93 36.52
CA GLY A 391 -31.36 -73.02 37.06
C GLY A 391 -30.82 -71.70 37.59
N GLU A 392 -30.65 -71.65 38.90
CA GLU A 392 -30.40 -70.50 39.77
C GLU A 392 -29.27 -69.53 39.38
N LEU A 393 -29.54 -68.26 39.70
CA LEU A 393 -28.68 -67.08 39.56
C LEU A 393 -27.88 -66.88 40.85
N THR A 394 -26.54 -66.99 40.82
CA THR A 394 -25.67 -66.46 41.88
C THR A 394 -24.72 -65.39 41.35
N LEU A 395 -24.40 -64.45 42.24
CA LEU A 395 -24.16 -63.03 41.98
C LEU A 395 -22.70 -62.65 41.64
N GLU A 396 -21.91 -63.54 41.03
CA GLU A 396 -20.45 -63.33 40.90
C GLU A 396 -19.89 -63.28 39.46
N ASP A 397 -20.73 -63.30 38.42
CA ASP A 397 -20.26 -63.24 37.01
C ASP A 397 -20.52 -61.90 36.29
N VAL A 398 -20.98 -60.86 36.98
CA VAL A 398 -21.29 -59.55 36.35
C VAL A 398 -20.05 -58.67 36.10
N ASP A 399 -18.88 -59.03 36.63
CA ASP A 399 -17.68 -58.18 36.55
C ASP A 399 -16.58 -58.65 35.57
N ASN A 400 -16.83 -59.67 34.74
CA ASN A 400 -15.78 -60.23 33.86
C ASN A 400 -16.12 -60.46 32.39
N GLU A 401 -16.97 -59.61 31.78
CA GLU A 401 -16.91 -59.37 30.32
C GLU A 401 -16.62 -57.90 30.04
N LYS A 402 -15.34 -57.59 30.27
CA LYS A 402 -14.66 -56.39 29.81
C LYS A 402 -14.57 -56.36 28.27
N ASN A 403 -14.60 -55.12 27.77
CA ASN A 403 -13.80 -54.64 26.63
C ASN A 403 -14.17 -55.12 25.22
N ILE A 404 -15.01 -54.32 24.53
CA ILE A 404 -14.63 -53.82 23.20
C ILE A 404 -14.95 -52.31 23.17
N VAL A 405 -13.89 -51.51 23.26
CA VAL A 405 -13.89 -50.05 23.18
C VAL A 405 -13.74 -49.63 21.71
N MET A 406 -14.64 -48.78 21.22
CA MET A 406 -14.47 -48.02 19.99
C MET A 406 -13.77 -46.68 20.32
N PRO A 407 -12.67 -46.28 19.66
CA PRO A 407 -11.90 -45.10 20.04
C PRO A 407 -12.52 -43.81 19.48
N GLY A 408 -12.72 -42.78 20.32
CA GLY A 408 -12.94 -41.41 19.81
C GLY A 408 -13.90 -40.46 20.55
N GLU A 409 -14.49 -40.79 21.70
CA GLU A 409 -15.40 -39.87 22.45
C GLU A 409 -15.04 -39.66 23.94
N GLU A 410 -13.79 -39.91 24.35
CA GLU A 410 -13.43 -39.85 25.78
C GLU A 410 -13.33 -38.43 26.35
N ASP A 411 -13.10 -37.40 25.52
CA ASP A 411 -12.72 -36.08 26.05
C ASP A 411 -13.91 -35.11 26.29
N LYS A 412 -15.13 -35.47 25.85
CA LYS A 412 -16.35 -34.66 26.06
C LYS A 412 -17.29 -35.22 27.14
N ARG A 413 -17.29 -36.54 27.37
CA ARG A 413 -18.13 -37.18 28.41
C ARG A 413 -17.56 -37.02 29.82
N GLY A 414 -16.23 -37.00 29.97
CA GLY A 414 -15.55 -36.76 31.26
C GLY A 414 -15.84 -35.36 31.83
N LYS A 415 -15.73 -34.32 31.00
CA LYS A 415 -16.00 -32.92 31.40
C LYS A 415 -17.48 -32.66 31.74
N ALA A 416 -18.41 -33.31 31.04
CA ALA A 416 -19.85 -33.21 31.34
C ALA A 416 -20.26 -33.96 32.62
N LYS A 417 -19.66 -35.13 32.90
CA LYS A 417 -19.88 -35.88 34.15
C LYS A 417 -19.27 -35.17 35.36
N ALA A 418 -18.04 -34.64 35.24
CA ALA A 418 -17.39 -33.87 36.30
C ALA A 418 -18.18 -32.59 36.65
N LYS A 419 -18.69 -31.87 35.64
CA LYS A 419 -19.53 -30.67 35.85
C LYS A 419 -20.89 -30.99 36.47
N ARG A 420 -21.51 -32.14 36.15
CA ARG A 420 -22.75 -32.61 36.80
C ARG A 420 -22.51 -33.08 38.24
N GLN A 421 -21.39 -33.75 38.51
CA GLN A 421 -21.04 -34.20 39.87
C GLN A 421 -20.70 -33.03 40.79
N SER A 422 -19.95 -32.02 40.31
CA SER A 422 -19.64 -30.83 41.12
C SER A 422 -20.89 -29.99 41.43
N LEU A 423 -21.83 -29.87 40.50
CA LEU A 423 -23.12 -29.21 40.74
C LEU A 423 -24.00 -29.97 41.74
N ARG A 424 -23.92 -31.30 41.76
CA ARG A 424 -24.67 -32.16 42.69
C ARG A 424 -24.09 -32.08 44.11
N GLN A 425 -22.77 -32.08 44.24
CA GLN A 425 -22.07 -31.86 45.52
C GLN A 425 -22.35 -30.46 46.09
N ARG A 426 -22.28 -29.39 45.28
CA ARG A 426 -22.63 -28.03 45.73
C ARG A 426 -24.09 -27.89 46.17
N ARG A 427 -25.02 -28.63 45.55
CA ARG A 427 -26.44 -28.67 45.96
C ARG A 427 -26.62 -29.46 47.26
N GLN A 428 -25.88 -30.54 47.47
CA GLN A 428 -25.92 -31.33 48.70
C GLN A 428 -25.27 -30.59 49.89
N GLU A 429 -24.15 -29.89 49.70
CA GLU A 429 -23.56 -29.03 50.73
C GLU A 429 -24.48 -27.87 51.14
N ARG A 430 -25.14 -27.22 50.17
CA ARG A 430 -26.14 -26.17 50.48
C ARG A 430 -27.36 -26.72 51.22
N ALA A 431 -27.78 -27.95 50.92
CA ALA A 431 -28.86 -28.62 51.64
C ALA A 431 -28.45 -29.07 53.06
N ALA A 432 -27.20 -29.52 53.23
CA ALA A 432 -26.63 -29.90 54.53
C ALA A 432 -26.41 -28.68 55.45
N LYS A 433 -25.89 -27.55 54.92
CA LYS A 433 -25.80 -26.29 55.67
C LYS A 433 -27.16 -25.73 56.08
N ARG A 434 -28.21 -25.94 55.29
CA ARG A 434 -29.60 -25.58 55.65
C ARG A 434 -30.22 -26.50 56.71
N LYS A 435 -29.75 -27.74 56.85
CA LYS A 435 -30.21 -28.68 57.89
C LYS A 435 -29.43 -28.59 59.21
N MET A 436 -28.22 -28.02 59.21
CA MET A 436 -27.42 -27.79 60.44
C MET A 436 -27.53 -26.36 61.01
N GLY A 437 -28.23 -25.44 60.35
CA GLY A 437 -28.55 -24.10 60.86
C GLY A 437 -29.98 -23.95 61.37
N GLY A 438 -30.67 -25.06 61.64
CA GLY A 438 -32.07 -25.12 62.07
C GLY A 438 -32.22 -26.01 63.30
N LYS A 439 -31.55 -25.64 64.39
CA LYS A 439 -31.93 -25.92 65.77
C LYS A 439 -31.44 -24.79 66.65
#